data_AF-A0AAV2TQ42-F1
#
_entry.id   AF-A0AAV2TQ42-F1
#
_cell.length_a   1.000
_cell.length_b   1.000
_cell.length_c   1.000
_cell.angle_alpha   90.00
_cell.angle_beta   90.00
_cell.angle_gamma   90.00
#
_symmetry.space_group_name_H-M   'P 1'
#
loop_
_entity.id
_entity.type
_entity.pdbx_description
1 polymer ?
#
loop_
_entity_poly.entity_id
_entity_poly.type
_entity_poly.pdbx_seq_one_letter_code
_entity_poly.pdbx_strand_id
1 'polypeptide(L)'
;MVKNYGVWLRYMSRSGNHNMYKEYSDLTEEGAVTQMYREMGARHRARAESIQIMDVKAIPASKCKRAYVTQFHDSKLKFPLPHRVTRPLHHPRFTTRRPTTAF
;
A
#
# COMPACT_ATOMS: atom_id res chain seq x y z
N MET A 1 12.10 -2.26 -12.03
CA MET A 1 11.49 -3.60 -11.85
C MET A 1 10.78 -3.60 -10.50
N VAL A 2 9.54 -4.08 -10.41
CA VAL A 2 8.81 -4.17 -9.13
C VAL A 2 9.49 -5.20 -8.24
N LYS A 3 9.64 -4.89 -6.95
CA LYS A 3 10.20 -5.78 -5.93
C LYS A 3 9.26 -5.85 -4.74
N ASN A 4 9.37 -6.93 -3.98
CA ASN A 4 8.70 -7.06 -2.69
C ASN A 4 9.70 -6.72 -1.60
N TYR A 5 9.28 -5.91 -0.63
CA TYR A 5 10.08 -5.44 0.48
C TYR A 5 9.48 -5.89 1.79
N GLY A 6 10.27 -6.57 2.62
CA GLY A 6 9.95 -6.79 4.01
C GLY A 6 10.46 -5.63 4.85
N VAL A 7 9.60 -5.09 5.70
CA VAL A 7 9.92 -4.03 6.65
C VAL A 7 9.72 -4.58 8.05
N TRP A 8 10.81 -4.65 8.80
CA TRP A 8 10.79 -4.93 10.23
C TRP A 8 10.77 -3.59 10.95
N LEU A 9 9.74 -3.39 11.77
CA LEU A 9 9.58 -2.17 12.53
C LEU A 9 9.23 -2.48 13.98
N ARG A 10 9.59 -1.54 14.84
CA ARG A 10 9.02 -1.39 16.16
C ARG A 10 8.17 -0.12 16.16
N TYR A 11 7.02 -0.16 16.81
CA TYR A 11 6.26 1.07 17.03
C TYR A 11 5.73 1.15 18.46
N MET A 12 5.63 2.37 18.96
CA MET A 12 5.01 2.68 20.23
C MET A 12 3.51 2.87 20.01
N SER A 13 2.71 1.98 20.57
CA SER A 13 1.26 2.14 20.68
C SER A 13 0.92 2.96 21.93
N ARG A 14 -0.38 3.16 22.18
CA ARG A 14 -0.84 3.83 23.41
C ARG A 14 -0.63 2.99 24.68
N SER A 15 -0.39 1.69 24.54
CA SER A 15 -0.31 0.74 25.65
C SER A 15 1.07 0.09 25.78
N GLY A 16 1.98 0.30 24.84
CA GLY A 16 3.32 -0.27 24.89
C GLY A 16 4.03 -0.32 23.54
N ASN A 17 5.20 -0.94 23.53
CA ASN A 17 6.03 -1.09 22.33
C ASN A 17 5.77 -2.45 21.67
N HIS A 18 5.54 -2.46 20.36
CA HIS A 18 5.26 -3.68 19.61
C HIS A 18 6.16 -3.78 18.38
N ASN A 19 6.68 -4.98 18.12
CA ASN A 19 7.39 -5.29 16.89
C ASN A 19 6.38 -5.76 15.83
N MET A 20 6.61 -5.37 14.58
CA MET A 20 5.81 -5.76 13.43
C MET A 20 6.72 -6.08 12.25
N TYR A 21 6.23 -7.00 11.42
CA TYR A 21 6.78 -7.28 10.10
C TYR A 21 5.69 -7.03 9.06
N LYS A 22 5.96 -6.17 8.09
CA LYS A 22 5.05 -5.85 6.99
C LYS A 22 5.74 -6.04 5.65
N GLU A 23 4.96 -6.31 4.62
CA GLU A 23 5.47 -6.51 3.27
C GLU A 23 4.81 -5.50 2.32
N TYR A 24 5.59 -4.91 1.42
CA TYR A 24 5.10 -3.95 0.43
C TYR A 24 5.69 -4.28 -0.95
N SER A 25 4.89 -4.14 -2.00
CA SER A 25 5.37 -4.22 -3.38
C SER A 25 5.57 -2.81 -3.91
N ASP A 26 6.80 -2.48 -4.30
CA ASP A 26 7.15 -1.16 -4.84
C ASP A 26 8.36 -1.24 -5.78
N LEU A 27 8.65 -0.13 -6.48
CA LEU A 27 9.80 0.04 -7.35
C LEU A 27 11.09 0.34 -6.57
N THR A 28 10.99 0.99 -5.40
CA THR A 28 12.14 1.39 -4.58
C THR A 28 11.91 1.12 -3.09
N GLU A 29 13.00 1.07 -2.32
CA GLU A 29 12.97 0.86 -0.87
C GLU A 29 12.30 2.03 -0.14
N GLU A 30 12.56 3.26 -0.58
CA GLU A 30 11.99 4.49 -0.02
C GLU A 30 10.47 4.56 -0.27
N GLY A 31 10.02 4.07 -1.44
CA GLY A 31 8.61 3.94 -1.76
C GLY A 31 7.90 2.98 -0.79
N ALA A 32 8.48 1.79 -0.58
CA ALA A 32 7.97 0.82 0.38
C ALA A 32 7.90 1.37 1.82
N VAL A 33 8.93 2.09 2.26
CA VAL A 33 8.95 2.77 3.57
C VAL A 33 7.88 3.87 3.65
N THR A 34 7.68 4.64 2.58
CA THR A 34 6.63 5.67 2.50
C THR A 34 5.24 5.04 2.61
N GLN A 35 5.00 3.93 1.90
CA GLN A 35 3.77 3.16 2.04
C GLN A 35 3.58 2.65 3.47
N MET A 36 4.66 2.19 4.12
CA MET A 36 4.63 1.75 5.51
C MET A 36 4.19 2.84 6.48
N TYR A 37 4.74 4.04 6.38
CA TYR A 37 4.33 5.16 7.23
C TYR A 37 2.84 5.50 7.04
N ARG A 38 2.36 5.53 5.79
CA ARG A 38 0.94 5.79 5.47
C ARG A 38 0.04 4.70 6.05
N GLU A 39 0.43 3.44 5.91
CA GLU A 39 -0.32 2.31 6.45
C GLU A 39 -0.38 2.32 7.98
N MET A 40 0.76 2.57 8.64
CA MET A 40 0.83 2.62 10.11
C MET A 40 0.01 3.77 10.69
N GLY A 41 0.00 4.93 10.00
CA GLY A 41 -0.89 6.04 10.33
C GLY A 41 -2.37 5.68 10.13
N ALA A 42 -2.72 5.03 9.02
CA ALA A 42 -4.11 4.69 8.70
C ALA A 42 -4.69 3.59 9.62
N ARG A 43 -3.95 2.51 9.86
CA ARG A 43 -4.44 1.33 10.60
C ARG A 43 -4.26 1.43 12.10
N HIS A 44 -3.17 2.05 12.55
CA HIS A 44 -2.79 2.05 13.97
C HIS A 44 -2.70 3.46 14.56
N ARG A 45 -2.97 4.51 13.77
CA ARG A 45 -2.79 5.92 14.18
C ARG A 45 -1.38 6.19 14.72
N ALA A 46 -0.41 5.41 14.27
CA ALA A 46 0.99 5.58 14.65
C ALA A 46 1.55 6.79 13.88
N ARG A 47 2.23 7.67 14.60
CA ARG A 47 2.90 8.83 14.01
C ARG A 47 4.30 8.41 13.55
N ALA A 48 4.90 9.18 12.65
CA ALA A 48 6.25 8.88 12.18
C ALA A 48 7.27 8.82 13.33
N GLU A 49 7.14 9.73 14.31
CA GLU A 49 7.94 9.77 15.54
C GLU A 49 7.83 8.50 16.40
N SER A 50 6.70 7.79 16.34
CA SER A 50 6.43 6.61 17.15
C SER A 50 6.83 5.31 16.45
N ILE A 51 7.42 5.38 15.25
CA ILE A 51 7.80 4.22 14.44
C ILE A 51 9.32 4.22 14.26
N GLN A 52 9.94 3.09 14.58
CA GLN A 52 11.35 2.83 14.38
C GLN A 52 11.49 1.70 13.36
N ILE A 53 12.11 1.99 12.23
CA ILE A 53 12.41 0.98 11.21
C ILE A 53 13.70 0.29 11.63
N MET A 54 13.64 -1.03 11.79
CA MET A 54 14.79 -1.83 12.20
C MET A 54 15.56 -2.36 10.99
N ASP A 55 14.85 -2.80 9.96
CA ASP A 55 15.44 -3.38 8.76
C ASP A 55 14.46 -3.28 7.60
N VAL A 56 15.00 -3.13 6.39
CA VAL A 56 14.25 -3.14 5.13
C VAL A 56 15.03 -3.98 4.14
N LYS A 57 14.39 -5.03 3.60
CA LYS A 57 15.05 -5.92 2.65
C LYS A 57 14.14 -6.26 1.50
N ALA A 58 14.71 -6.34 0.30
CA ALA A 58 14.07 -6.99 -0.84
C ALA A 58 13.94 -8.50 -0.56
N ILE A 59 12.76 -9.06 -0.80
CA ILE A 59 12.41 -10.45 -0.53
C ILE A 59 11.97 -11.12 -1.83
N PRO A 60 12.46 -12.35 -2.13
CA PRO A 60 11.99 -13.10 -3.29
C PRO A 60 10.51 -13.49 -3.14
N ALA A 61 9.78 -13.57 -4.25
CA ALA A 61 8.34 -13.85 -4.26
C ALA A 61 7.93 -15.12 -3.47
N SER A 62 8.80 -16.13 -3.42
CA SER A 62 8.59 -17.39 -2.69
C SER A 62 8.63 -17.25 -1.16
N LYS A 63 9.21 -16.18 -0.63
CA LYS A 63 9.34 -15.92 0.81
C LYS A 63 8.33 -14.91 1.34
N CYS A 64 7.50 -14.32 0.48
CA CYS A 64 6.44 -13.41 0.89
C CYS A 64 5.35 -14.17 1.64
N LYS A 65 4.90 -13.60 2.76
CA LYS A 65 3.94 -14.22 3.69
C LYS A 65 2.57 -13.55 3.67
N ARG A 66 2.48 -12.31 3.19
CA ARG A 66 1.25 -11.52 3.26
C ARG A 66 0.38 -11.77 2.04
N ALA A 67 -0.85 -12.27 2.28
CA ALA A 67 -1.81 -12.60 1.21
C ALA A 67 -2.06 -11.44 0.23
N TYR A 68 -2.10 -10.20 0.72
CA TYR A 68 -2.30 -9.02 -0.10
C TYR A 68 -1.11 -8.69 -1.02
N VAL A 69 0.09 -9.22 -0.74
CA VAL A 69 1.27 -9.16 -1.61
C VAL A 69 1.28 -10.34 -2.56
N THR A 70 1.07 -11.56 -2.03
CA THR A 70 1.17 -12.80 -2.81
C THR A 70 0.09 -12.94 -3.87
N GLN A 71 -1.08 -12.31 -3.71
CA GLN A 71 -2.14 -12.28 -4.74
C GLN A 71 -1.68 -11.65 -6.06
N PHE A 72 -0.63 -10.82 -6.05
CA PHE A 72 -0.09 -10.18 -7.25
C PHE A 72 1.01 -11.03 -7.93
N HIS A 73 1.38 -12.19 -7.39
CA HIS A 73 2.42 -13.06 -7.92
C HIS A 73 1.89 -14.04 -8.97
N ASP A 74 1.18 -13.54 -9.99
CA ASP A 74 0.70 -14.35 -11.10
C ASP A 74 1.12 -13.75 -12.44
N SER A 75 1.84 -14.56 -13.25
CA SER A 75 2.25 -14.21 -14.61
C SER A 75 1.08 -13.96 -15.57
N LYS A 76 -0.10 -14.53 -15.29
CA LYS A 76 -1.31 -14.40 -16.09
C LYS A 76 -2.36 -13.50 -15.42
N LEU A 77 -1.95 -12.71 -14.42
CA LEU A 77 -2.85 -11.85 -13.66
C LEU A 77 -3.62 -10.91 -14.58
N LYS A 78 -4.95 -10.95 -14.48
CA LYS A 78 -5.88 -10.07 -15.20
C LYS A 78 -7.02 -9.68 -14.29
N PHE A 79 -7.35 -8.40 -14.26
CA PHE A 79 -8.48 -7.89 -13.48
C PHE A 79 -9.12 -6.69 -14.21
N PRO A 80 -10.46 -6.59 -14.23
CA PRO A 80 -11.14 -5.39 -14.70
C PRO A 80 -11.03 -4.27 -13.65
N LEU A 81 -11.32 -3.03 -14.07
CA LEU A 81 -11.60 -1.92 -13.16
C LEU A 81 -13.10 -1.65 -13.21
N PRO A 82 -13.92 -2.32 -12.38
CA PRO A 82 -15.38 -2.41 -12.56
C PRO A 82 -16.11 -1.07 -12.40
N HIS A 83 -15.52 -0.12 -11.67
CA HIS A 83 -16.09 1.20 -11.44
C HIS A 83 -15.02 2.28 -11.56
N ARG A 84 -15.13 3.14 -12.57
CA ARG A 84 -14.20 4.24 -12.84
C ARG A 84 -14.89 5.58 -12.63
N VAL A 85 -14.53 6.27 -11.56
CA VAL A 85 -15.05 7.60 -11.24
C VAL A 85 -14.33 8.66 -12.08
N THR A 86 -15.09 9.50 -12.76
CA THR A 86 -14.57 10.70 -13.44
C THR A 86 -14.08 11.71 -12.41
N ARG A 87 -12.77 12.02 -12.41
CA ARG A 87 -12.17 13.00 -11.50
C ARG A 87 -12.33 14.48 -11.90
N PRO A 88 -12.42 14.86 -13.19
CA PRO A 88 -12.63 16.25 -13.61
C PRO A 88 -14.08 16.75 -13.35
N LEU A 89 -14.50 16.81 -12.09
CA LEU A 89 -15.88 17.14 -11.69
C LEU A 89 -16.30 18.59 -12.04
N HIS A 90 -15.35 19.46 -12.34
CA HIS A 90 -15.59 20.88 -12.63
C HIS A 90 -15.34 21.26 -14.08
N HIS A 91 -15.07 20.29 -14.96
CA HIS A 91 -14.82 20.51 -16.38
C HIS A 91 -15.63 19.52 -17.23
N PRO A 92 -16.92 19.81 -17.53
CA PRO A 92 -17.66 21.01 -17.14
C PRO A 92 -18.28 20.90 -15.74
N ARG A 93 -18.47 22.05 -15.06
CA ARG A 93 -19.12 22.12 -13.75
C ARG A 93 -20.62 21.82 -13.82
N PHE A 94 -21.24 22.13 -14.95
CA PHE A 94 -22.65 21.85 -15.22
C PHE A 94 -22.77 21.10 -16.54
N THR A 95 -23.57 20.04 -16.55
CA THR A 95 -23.83 19.22 -17.73
C THR A 95 -25.22 18.61 -17.64
N THR A 96 -25.83 18.37 -18.79
CA THR A 96 -27.10 17.64 -18.87
C THR A 96 -26.90 16.12 -18.89
N ARG A 97 -25.68 15.66 -19.19
CA ARG A 97 -25.34 14.23 -19.27
C ARG A 97 -24.87 13.72 -17.90
N ARG A 98 -25.45 12.61 -17.44
CA ARG A 98 -24.98 11.92 -16.23
C ARG A 98 -23.63 11.24 -16.50
N PRO A 99 -22.71 11.22 -15.53
CA PRO A 99 -21.43 10.53 -15.68
C PRO A 99 -21.65 9.01 -15.78
N THR A 100 -20.93 8.37 -16.69
CA THR A 100 -20.85 6.90 -16.78
C THR A 100 -19.64 6.41 -15.99
N THR A 101 -19.79 5.31 -15.27
CA THR A 101 -18.72 4.73 -14.44
C THR A 101 -18.36 3.29 -14.80
N ALA A 102 -19.14 2.64 -15.66
CA ALA A 102 -18.82 1.35 -16.26
C ALA A 102 -18.19 1.56 -17.64
N PHE A 103 -16.96 1.06 -17.82
CA PHE A 103 -16.18 1.13 -19.05
C PHE A 103 -15.48 -0.20 -19.29
#